data_AF-Q6J0R9-F1
#
_entry.id   AF-Q6J0R9-F1
#
_cell.length_a   1.000
_cell.length_b   1.000
_cell.length_c   1.000
_cell.angle_alpha   90.00
_cell.angle_beta   90.00
_cell.angle_gamma   90.00
#
_symmetry.space_group_name_H-M   'P 1'
#
loop_
_entity.id
_entity.type
_entity.pdbx_description
1 polymer ?
#
loop_
_entity_poly.entity_id
_entity_poly.type
_entity_poly.pdbx_seq_one_letter_code
_entity_poly.pdbx_strand_id
1 'polypeptide(L)'
;MRLKVMMDVNKKTKIRHRNELNHTLAQLPLPAKRVMYMALAPIDSKEPLERGRVFKIRAEDLAALAKITPSLAYRQLKEGGKLLGASKISLRGDDIIALAKELNLPFTAKNSPEELDLNIIEWIAYSNDEGYLSLKFTRTIEPYISSLIGKKNKFTTQLLTASLRLSSQYSSSLYQLIRKHYSNFKKKNYFIISVDELKEELIAYTFDKDGNIEYKYPDFPIFKRDVLNKAIAEIKKKTEISFVGFTVHEKEGRKISKLKFEFVVDEDEFSGDKDDEAFFMNLSEADAAFLKVFDETVPPKKAKG
;
A
#
# COMPACT_ATOMS: atom_id res chain seq x y z
N MET A 1 3.07 36.94 9.44
CA MET A 1 4.35 36.42 8.88
C MET A 1 4.14 34.95 8.53
N ARG A 2 3.87 34.64 7.26
CA ARG A 2 3.59 33.26 6.80
C ARG A 2 4.91 32.49 6.76
N LEU A 3 5.21 31.71 7.79
CA LEU A 3 6.25 30.69 7.74
C LEU A 3 5.80 29.63 6.73
N LYS A 4 6.26 29.80 5.49
CA LYS A 4 6.19 28.83 4.40
C LYS A 4 7.10 27.66 4.78
N VAL A 5 6.66 26.80 5.69
CA VAL A 5 7.17 25.43 5.75
C VAL A 5 6.38 24.66 4.70
N MET A 6 6.63 24.98 3.41
CA MET A 6 6.34 24.00 2.38
C MET A 6 7.25 22.83 2.72
N MET A 7 6.64 21.69 3.01
CA MET A 7 7.33 20.43 2.80
C MET A 7 8.00 20.52 1.42
N ASP A 8 9.32 20.33 1.34
CA ASP A 8 10.08 20.29 0.09
C ASP A 8 9.78 18.97 -0.66
N VAL A 9 8.49 18.68 -0.78
CA VAL A 9 7.92 17.46 -1.32
C VAL A 9 7.67 17.72 -2.78
N ASN A 10 8.51 17.11 -3.62
CA ASN A 10 8.35 17.16 -5.06
C ASN A 10 7.56 15.95 -5.54
N LYS A 11 7.20 15.93 -6.83
CA LYS A 11 6.45 14.81 -7.42
C LYS A 11 7.18 13.46 -7.34
N LYS A 12 8.52 13.48 -7.16
CA LYS A 12 9.42 12.32 -7.05
C LYS A 12 9.70 11.90 -5.59
N THR A 13 9.07 12.53 -4.60
CA THR A 13 9.27 12.19 -3.19
C THR A 13 8.91 10.74 -2.92
N LYS A 14 9.84 10.02 -2.29
CA LYS A 14 9.68 8.60 -1.93
C LYS A 14 9.45 8.48 -0.44
N ILE A 15 8.52 7.60 -0.07
CA ILE A 15 8.32 7.15 1.31
C ILE A 15 8.86 5.74 1.44
N ARG A 16 9.46 5.43 2.58
CA ARG A 16 10.10 4.14 2.82
C ARG A 16 9.83 3.66 4.23
N HIS A 17 9.54 2.37 4.35
CA HIS A 17 9.29 1.70 5.62
C HIS A 17 9.73 0.23 5.56
N ARG A 18 9.87 -0.42 6.71
CA ARG A 18 10.13 -1.87 6.83
C ARG A 18 8.96 -2.70 6.31
N ASN A 19 9.23 -3.87 5.72
CA ASN A 19 8.18 -4.71 5.14
C ASN A 19 7.16 -5.20 6.17
N GLU A 20 7.58 -5.35 7.42
CA GLU A 20 6.79 -5.72 8.58
C GLU A 20 5.61 -4.74 8.82
N LEU A 21 5.74 -3.48 8.36
CA LEU A 21 4.68 -2.48 8.46
C LEU A 21 3.68 -2.54 7.29
N ASN A 22 3.91 -3.36 6.25
CA ASN A 22 3.06 -3.40 5.06
C ASN A 22 1.62 -3.80 5.41
N HIS A 23 1.42 -4.86 6.18
CA HIS A 23 0.09 -5.35 6.53
C HIS A 23 -0.71 -4.30 7.31
N THR A 24 -0.09 -3.65 8.29
CA THR A 24 -0.71 -2.53 9.04
C THR A 24 -1.11 -1.39 8.11
N LEU A 25 -0.23 -0.97 7.19
CA LEU A 25 -0.53 0.09 6.24
C LEU A 25 -1.63 -0.31 5.26
N ALA A 26 -1.67 -1.57 4.84
CA ALA A 26 -2.74 -2.09 4.00
C ALA A 26 -4.07 -1.92 4.73
N GLN A 27 -4.20 -2.38 5.99
CA GLN A 27 -5.44 -2.31 6.76
C GLN A 27 -5.98 -0.90 7.03
N LEU A 28 -5.13 0.14 7.01
CA LEU A 28 -5.57 1.51 7.26
C LEU A 28 -6.63 1.95 6.23
N PRO A 29 -7.77 2.51 6.69
CA PRO A 29 -8.73 3.17 5.81
C PRO A 29 -8.06 4.28 4.99
N LEU A 30 -8.59 4.56 3.80
CA LEU A 30 -8.00 5.54 2.86
C LEU A 30 -7.64 6.90 3.53
N PRO A 31 -8.50 7.53 4.37
CA PRO A 31 -8.14 8.78 5.03
C PRO A 31 -6.92 8.63 5.96
N ALA A 32 -6.89 7.58 6.80
CA ALA A 32 -5.78 7.32 7.71
C ALA A 32 -4.47 7.01 6.96
N LYS A 33 -4.58 6.24 5.87
CA LYS A 33 -3.47 5.92 4.96
C LYS A 33 -2.87 7.19 4.35
N ARG A 34 -3.70 8.13 3.89
CA ARG A 34 -3.24 9.44 3.38
C ARG A 34 -2.51 10.25 4.45
N VAL A 35 -3.05 10.32 5.67
CA VAL A 35 -2.37 11.00 6.78
C VAL A 35 -1.03 10.35 7.11
N MET A 36 -0.99 9.02 7.19
CA MET A 36 0.21 8.26 7.47
C MET A 36 1.29 8.54 6.41
N TYR A 37 0.97 8.47 5.12
CA TYR A 37 1.94 8.73 4.06
C TYR A 37 2.42 10.19 4.03
N MET A 38 1.55 11.16 4.30
CA MET A 38 1.96 12.57 4.47
C MET A 38 2.92 12.75 5.65
N ALA A 39 2.74 11.99 6.74
CA ALA A 39 3.64 12.02 7.89
C ALA A 39 5.00 11.36 7.61
N LEU A 40 5.05 10.36 6.72
CA LEU A 40 6.31 9.72 6.31
C LEU A 40 7.11 10.55 5.32
N ALA A 41 6.46 11.39 4.50
CA ALA A 41 7.11 12.20 3.48
C ALA A 41 8.31 13.05 3.94
N PRO A 42 8.28 13.75 5.10
CA PRO A 42 9.39 14.57 5.58
C PRO A 42 10.44 13.79 6.40
N ILE A 43 10.31 12.47 6.54
CA ILE A 43 11.27 11.65 7.29
C ILE A 43 12.43 11.29 6.37
N ASP A 44 13.65 11.67 6.76
CA ASP A 44 14.82 11.05 6.16
C ASP A 44 14.92 9.61 6.68
N SER A 45 14.54 8.67 5.81
CA SER A 45 14.53 7.24 6.15
C SER A 45 15.89 6.69 6.61
N LYS A 46 17.01 7.39 6.35
CA LYS A 46 18.35 6.95 6.72
C LYS A 46 18.77 7.39 8.12
N GLU A 47 18.21 8.50 8.59
CA GLU A 47 18.56 9.11 9.87
C GLU A 47 17.59 8.66 10.97
N PRO A 48 18.01 8.69 12.24
CA PRO A 48 17.10 8.44 13.36
C PRO A 48 16.08 9.57 13.48
N LEU A 49 14.88 9.23 13.93
CA LEU A 49 13.85 10.24 14.18
C LEU A 49 14.21 11.09 15.40
N GLU A 50 14.21 12.41 15.23
CA GLU A 50 14.41 13.35 16.33
C GLU A 50 13.37 13.12 17.44
N ARG A 51 13.87 13.03 18.68
CA ARG A 51 13.03 12.81 19.85
C ARG A 51 12.05 13.97 20.01
N GLY A 52 10.75 13.68 20.06
CA GLY A 52 9.74 14.72 20.25
C GLY A 52 9.30 15.42 18.97
N ARG A 53 9.80 15.01 17.79
CA ARG A 53 9.45 15.64 16.51
C ARG A 53 7.95 15.62 16.25
N VAL A 54 7.40 16.79 15.94
CA VAL A 54 5.99 16.97 15.58
C VAL A 54 5.85 17.13 14.09
N PHE A 55 4.94 16.35 13.50
CA PHE A 55 4.63 16.42 12.08
C PHE A 55 3.37 17.24 11.87
N LYS A 56 3.47 18.29 11.05
CA LYS A 56 2.33 19.12 10.64
C LYS A 56 1.96 18.80 9.20
N ILE A 57 0.70 18.48 8.96
CA ILE A 57 0.15 18.13 7.64
C ILE A 57 -0.98 19.09 7.33
N ARG A 58 -0.90 19.83 6.22
CA ARG A 58 -1.95 20.75 5.79
C ARG A 58 -2.92 20.07 4.82
N ALA A 59 -4.19 20.45 4.91
CA ALA A 59 -5.21 19.98 3.96
C ALA A 59 -4.91 20.44 2.52
N GLU A 60 -4.34 21.63 2.35
CA GLU A 60 -3.93 22.18 1.05
C GLU A 60 -2.87 21.30 0.36
N ASP A 61 -1.83 20.90 1.09
CA ASP A 61 -0.77 20.02 0.56
C ASP A 61 -1.34 18.66 0.16
N LEU A 62 -2.21 18.09 1.00
CA LEU A 62 -2.91 16.84 0.69
C LEU A 62 -3.77 16.98 -0.57
N ALA A 63 -4.52 18.08 -0.71
CA ALA A 63 -5.36 18.34 -1.88
C ALA A 63 -4.53 18.37 -3.16
N ALA A 64 -3.42 19.11 -3.13
CA ALA A 64 -2.52 19.26 -4.27
C ALA A 64 -1.83 17.94 -4.66
N LEU A 65 -1.27 17.20 -3.70
CA LEU A 65 -0.54 15.97 -3.97
C LEU A 65 -1.47 14.81 -4.41
N ALA A 66 -2.62 14.68 -3.75
CA ALA A 66 -3.60 13.63 -4.03
C ALA A 66 -4.54 13.94 -5.20
N LYS A 67 -4.49 15.17 -5.77
CA LYS A 67 -5.42 15.67 -6.80
C LYS A 67 -6.88 15.51 -6.39
N ILE A 68 -7.22 16.01 -5.21
CA ILE A 68 -8.58 16.02 -4.67
C ILE A 68 -9.02 17.44 -4.36
N THR A 69 -10.33 17.67 -4.25
CA THR A 69 -10.85 18.98 -3.87
C THR A 69 -10.38 19.36 -2.46
N PRO A 70 -10.11 20.66 -2.19
CA PRO A 70 -9.72 21.10 -0.85
C PRO A 70 -10.72 20.65 0.22
N SER A 71 -12.02 20.81 -0.04
CA SER A 71 -13.10 20.37 0.87
C SER A 71 -12.98 18.88 1.25
N LEU A 72 -12.71 18.01 0.28
CA LEU A 72 -12.49 16.59 0.55
C LEU A 72 -11.22 16.36 1.37
N ALA A 73 -10.14 17.09 1.08
CA ALA A 73 -8.89 17.01 1.83
C ALA A 73 -9.07 17.42 3.29
N TYR A 74 -9.79 18.51 3.59
CA TYR A 74 -10.12 18.90 4.97
C TYR A 74 -10.85 17.78 5.72
N ARG A 75 -11.91 17.23 5.09
CA ARG A 75 -12.69 16.13 5.69
C ARG A 75 -11.84 14.91 5.95
N GLN A 76 -11.06 14.46 4.96
CA GLN A 76 -10.22 13.28 5.09
C GLN A 76 -9.04 13.47 6.04
N LEU A 77 -8.48 14.67 6.14
CA LEU A 77 -7.41 14.94 7.10
C LEU A 77 -7.94 14.85 8.54
N LYS A 78 -9.13 15.40 8.80
CA LYS A 78 -9.79 15.33 10.11
C LYS A 78 -10.21 13.90 10.48
N GLU A 79 -10.89 13.20 9.57
CA GLU A 79 -11.33 11.82 9.76
C GLU A 79 -10.13 10.86 9.86
N GLY A 80 -9.16 11.01 8.95
CA GLY A 80 -7.94 10.23 8.91
C GLY A 80 -7.10 10.39 10.17
N GLY A 81 -7.06 11.59 10.76
CA GLY A 81 -6.41 11.81 12.06
C GLY A 81 -7.06 11.01 13.19
N LYS A 82 -8.40 10.96 13.26
CA LYS A 82 -9.12 10.15 14.26
C LYS A 82 -8.86 8.66 14.07
N LEU A 83 -8.97 8.17 12.84
CA LEU A 83 -8.75 6.77 12.51
C LEU A 83 -7.31 6.34 12.76
N LEU A 84 -6.33 7.16 12.36
CA LEU A 84 -4.92 6.87 12.58
C LEU A 84 -4.56 6.89 14.07
N GLY A 85 -5.15 7.79 14.85
CA GLY A 85 -4.97 7.83 16.31
C GLY A 85 -5.47 6.56 17.02
N ALA A 86 -6.52 5.92 16.49
CA ALA A 86 -7.06 4.66 17.01
C ALA A 86 -6.35 3.41 16.43
N SER A 87 -5.46 3.59 15.45
CA SER A 87 -4.81 2.48 14.75
C SER A 87 -3.60 1.96 15.52
N LYS A 88 -3.39 0.64 15.42
CA LYS A 88 -2.28 -0.06 16.07
C LYS A 88 -1.54 -0.92 15.04
N ILE A 89 -0.28 -1.21 15.35
CA ILE A 89 0.49 -2.28 14.73
C ILE A 89 0.18 -3.53 15.55
N SER A 90 -0.40 -4.55 14.91
CA SER A 90 -0.50 -5.88 15.51
C SER A 90 0.65 -6.72 14.95
N LEU A 91 1.48 -7.24 15.86
CA LEU A 91 2.54 -8.19 15.54
C LEU A 91 2.12 -9.58 16.01
N ARG A 92 2.53 -10.61 15.25
CA ARG A 92 2.25 -12.02 15.56
C ARG A 92 3.49 -12.89 15.38
N GLY A 93 3.55 -13.98 16.14
CA GLY A 93 4.58 -15.00 16.01
C GLY A 93 6.01 -14.45 16.08
N ASP A 94 6.83 -14.81 15.09
CA ASP A 94 8.27 -14.51 15.06
C ASP A 94 8.58 -13.01 15.00
N ASP A 95 7.67 -12.18 14.47
CA ASP A 95 7.85 -10.74 14.40
C ASP A 95 7.91 -10.11 15.80
N ILE A 96 7.15 -10.65 16.76
CA ILE A 96 7.18 -10.21 18.16
C ILE A 96 8.59 -10.39 18.73
N ILE A 97 9.22 -11.54 18.46
CA ILE A 97 10.56 -11.86 18.98
C ILE A 97 11.63 -11.00 18.32
N ALA A 98 11.55 -10.82 17.00
CA ALA A 98 12.49 -10.00 16.26
C ALA A 98 12.51 -8.55 16.76
N LEU A 99 11.34 -8.02 17.09
CA LEU A 99 11.16 -6.63 17.52
C LEU A 99 11.26 -6.44 19.02
N ALA A 100 11.03 -7.47 19.83
CA ALA A 100 11.20 -7.39 21.29
C ALA A 100 12.61 -6.95 21.66
N LYS A 101 13.62 -7.45 20.95
CA LYS A 101 15.02 -7.04 21.16
C LYS A 101 15.28 -5.59 20.73
N GLU A 102 14.69 -5.13 19.64
CA GLU A 102 14.89 -3.76 19.15
C GLU A 102 14.14 -2.72 19.98
N LEU A 103 13.01 -3.12 20.58
CA LEU A 103 12.14 -2.28 21.39
C LEU A 103 12.36 -2.44 22.91
N ASN A 104 13.33 -3.25 23.33
CA ASN A 104 13.60 -3.61 24.73
C ASN A 104 12.34 -4.10 25.46
N LEU A 105 11.52 -4.92 24.80
CA LEU A 105 10.36 -5.56 25.40
C LEU A 105 10.77 -6.81 26.19
N PRO A 106 10.05 -7.15 27.27
CA PRO A 106 10.37 -8.29 28.14
C PRO A 106 9.98 -9.66 27.53
N PHE A 107 9.82 -9.74 26.20
CA PHE A 107 9.38 -10.93 25.50
C PHE A 107 10.55 -11.69 24.90
N THR A 108 10.48 -13.02 25.03
CA THR A 108 11.41 -14.02 24.53
C THR A 108 10.60 -15.12 23.87
N ALA A 109 11.25 -16.03 23.13
CA ALA A 109 10.57 -17.16 22.50
C ALA A 109 9.79 -18.07 23.48
N LYS A 110 10.06 -17.98 24.79
CA LYS A 110 9.38 -18.78 25.82
C LYS A 110 8.18 -18.07 26.47
N ASN A 111 8.05 -16.75 26.33
CA ASN A 111 7.04 -15.95 27.02
C ASN A 111 6.43 -14.85 26.12
N SER A 112 6.53 -15.00 24.80
CA SER A 112 5.89 -14.08 23.87
C SER A 112 4.38 -14.27 23.89
N PRO A 113 3.60 -13.17 23.92
CA PRO A 113 2.17 -13.26 23.70
C PRO A 113 1.90 -13.75 22.27
N GLU A 114 0.69 -14.27 22.03
CA GLU A 114 0.25 -14.67 20.69
C GLU A 114 0.12 -13.45 19.76
N GLU A 115 -0.27 -12.30 20.32
CA GLU A 115 -0.45 -11.03 19.62
C GLU A 115 0.06 -9.87 20.47
N LEU A 116 0.73 -8.92 19.82
CA LEU A 116 1.23 -7.70 20.47
C LEU A 116 0.75 -6.46 19.72
N ASP A 117 -0.10 -5.69 20.40
CA ASP A 117 -0.69 -4.45 19.93
C ASP A 117 0.14 -3.23 20.33
N LEU A 118 0.61 -2.47 19.34
CA LEU A 118 1.48 -1.31 19.56
C LEU A 118 0.88 -0.06 18.91
N ASN A 119 0.67 0.99 19.69
CA ASN A 119 0.14 2.25 19.16
C ASN A 119 1.12 2.88 18.15
N ILE A 120 0.60 3.37 17.03
CA ILE A 120 1.39 4.09 16.00
C ILE A 120 1.64 5.54 16.44
N ILE A 121 0.62 6.15 17.04
CA ILE A 121 0.55 7.59 17.33
C ILE A 121 0.58 7.81 18.85
N GLU A 122 1.44 8.70 19.30
CA GLU A 122 1.51 9.13 20.71
C GLU A 122 0.41 10.17 20.99
N TRP A 123 0.28 11.19 20.14
CA TRP A 123 -0.90 12.04 20.10
C TRP A 123 -1.13 12.58 18.68
N ILE A 124 -2.37 13.00 18.44
CA ILE A 124 -2.82 13.60 17.18
C ILE A 124 -3.90 14.64 17.47
N ALA A 125 -3.79 15.80 16.82
CA ALA A 125 -4.70 16.92 17.02
C ALA A 125 -4.96 17.64 15.71
N TYR A 126 -6.24 17.91 15.44
CA TYR A 126 -6.67 18.66 14.26
C TYR A 126 -7.04 20.09 14.65
N SER A 127 -6.41 21.07 14.01
CA SER A 127 -6.69 22.50 14.21
C SER A 127 -7.77 22.94 13.21
N ASN A 128 -9.02 23.05 13.68
CA ASN A 128 -10.17 23.35 12.80
C ASN A 128 -10.01 24.67 12.03
N ASP A 129 -9.59 25.74 12.72
CA ASP A 129 -9.54 27.08 12.13
C ASP A 129 -8.31 27.30 11.24
N GLU A 130 -7.27 26.47 11.40
CA GLU A 130 -5.99 26.62 10.70
C GLU A 130 -5.77 25.56 9.59
N GLY A 131 -6.65 24.57 9.49
CA GLY A 131 -6.67 23.63 8.37
C GLY A 131 -5.52 22.62 8.33
N TYR A 132 -4.92 22.31 9.47
CA TYR A 132 -3.84 21.33 9.56
C TYR A 132 -4.02 20.35 10.71
N LEU A 133 -3.33 19.22 10.58
CA LEU A 133 -3.23 18.16 11.58
C LEU A 133 -1.80 18.15 12.12
N SER A 134 -1.65 18.05 13.43
CA SER A 134 -0.37 17.80 14.10
C SER A 134 -0.38 16.40 14.71
N LEU A 135 0.70 15.65 14.54
CA LEU A 135 0.86 14.33 15.14
C LEU A 135 2.29 14.08 15.59
N LYS A 136 2.44 13.14 16.52
CA LYS A 136 3.73 12.55 16.88
C LYS A 136 3.61 11.03 16.91
N PHE A 137 4.63 10.39 16.36
CA PHE A 137 4.80 8.95 16.38
C PHE A 137 5.24 8.45 17.76
N THR A 138 4.80 7.25 18.12
CA THR A 138 5.36 6.55 19.28
C THR A 138 6.81 6.12 19.02
N ARG A 139 7.55 5.78 20.08
CA ARG A 139 8.88 5.15 19.96
C ARG A 139 8.83 3.82 19.21
N THR A 140 7.69 3.15 19.31
CA THR A 140 7.51 1.80 18.80
C THR A 140 7.54 1.72 17.29
N ILE A 141 7.04 2.75 16.59
CA ILE A 141 7.04 2.79 15.13
C ILE A 141 8.40 3.23 14.54
N GLU A 142 9.27 3.89 15.33
CA GLU A 142 10.54 4.46 14.85
C GLU A 142 11.42 3.45 14.08
N PRO A 143 11.61 2.19 14.54
CA PRO A 143 12.41 1.21 13.83
C PRO A 143 11.90 0.88 12.42
N TYR A 144 10.61 1.09 12.16
CA TYR A 144 9.97 0.77 10.89
C TYR A 144 10.04 1.91 9.87
N ILE A 145 10.28 3.15 10.31
CA ILE A 145 10.17 4.35 9.46
C ILE A 145 11.44 5.21 9.43
N SER A 146 12.40 4.94 10.31
CA SER A 146 13.68 5.67 10.42
C SER A 146 14.86 4.71 10.54
N SER A 147 16.09 5.19 10.32
CA SER A 147 17.30 4.35 10.37
C SER A 147 17.24 3.10 9.48
N LEU A 148 16.60 3.21 8.31
CA LEU A 148 16.33 2.15 7.35
C LEU A 148 17.55 1.88 6.46
N ILE A 149 18.71 1.62 7.07
CA ILE A 149 19.97 1.35 6.38
C ILE A 149 20.31 -0.15 6.46
N GLY A 150 21.06 -0.63 5.46
CA GLY A 150 21.65 -1.95 5.47
C GLY A 150 20.80 -3.02 4.78
N LYS A 151 21.29 -4.27 4.81
CA LYS A 151 20.65 -5.45 4.22
C LYS A 151 19.95 -6.35 5.24
N LYS A 152 20.11 -6.06 6.54
CA LYS A 152 19.54 -6.84 7.65
C LYS A 152 18.02 -6.89 7.53
N ASN A 153 17.41 -5.74 7.26
CA ASN A 153 15.96 -5.61 7.15
C ASN A 153 15.55 -5.44 5.68
N LYS A 154 14.32 -5.81 5.36
CA LYS A 154 13.73 -5.57 4.04
C LYS A 154 12.83 -4.35 4.11
N PHE A 155 12.79 -3.61 3.02
CA PHE A 155 12.09 -2.33 2.99
C PHE A 155 11.23 -2.21 1.74
N THR A 156 10.11 -1.53 1.91
CA THR A 156 9.22 -1.15 0.82
C THR A 156 9.36 0.35 0.62
N THR A 157 9.77 0.75 -0.58
CA THR A 157 9.84 2.16 -0.99
C THR A 157 8.73 2.41 -1.99
N GLN A 158 7.94 3.47 -1.80
CA GLN A 158 6.83 3.87 -2.66
C GLN A 158 6.97 5.34 -3.07
N LEU A 159 6.40 5.72 -4.21
CA LEU A 159 6.23 7.11 -4.59
C LEU A 159 5.05 7.73 -3.82
N LEU A 160 5.27 8.86 -3.14
CA LEU A 160 4.26 9.50 -2.30
C LEU A 160 3.01 9.88 -3.11
N THR A 161 3.17 10.50 -4.26
CA THR A 161 2.04 10.97 -5.08
C THR A 161 1.18 9.80 -5.57
N ALA A 162 1.78 8.69 -5.98
CA ALA A 162 1.07 7.46 -6.34
C ALA A 162 0.27 6.92 -5.13
N SER A 163 0.92 6.79 -3.97
CA SER A 163 0.29 6.32 -2.73
C SER A 163 -0.90 7.17 -2.28
N LEU A 164 -0.88 8.49 -2.53
CA LEU A 164 -1.97 9.39 -2.16
C LEU A 164 -3.16 9.37 -3.15
N ARG A 165 -2.90 9.10 -4.43
CA ARG A 165 -3.90 9.17 -5.52
C ARG A 165 -4.72 7.89 -5.71
N LEU A 166 -4.17 6.75 -5.28
CA LEU A 166 -4.92 5.50 -5.22
C LEU A 166 -6.08 5.66 -4.24
N SER A 167 -7.28 5.32 -4.70
CA SER A 167 -8.52 5.51 -3.93
C SER A 167 -9.14 4.20 -3.49
N SER A 168 -8.84 3.09 -4.17
CA SER A 168 -9.24 1.76 -3.75
C SER A 168 -8.26 1.18 -2.73
N GLN A 169 -8.83 0.49 -1.74
CA GLN A 169 -8.09 -0.35 -0.79
C GLN A 169 -7.23 -1.38 -1.51
N TYR A 170 -7.83 -2.12 -2.45
CA TYR A 170 -7.14 -3.16 -3.20
C TYR A 170 -6.05 -2.60 -4.11
N SER A 171 -6.29 -1.46 -4.74
CA SER A 171 -5.26 -0.81 -5.57
C SER A 171 -4.06 -0.37 -4.72
N SER A 172 -4.32 0.20 -3.54
CA SER A 172 -3.27 0.64 -2.62
C SER A 172 -2.42 -0.55 -2.14
N SER A 173 -3.07 -1.64 -1.72
CA SER A 173 -2.38 -2.86 -1.28
C SER A 173 -1.61 -3.54 -2.40
N LEU A 174 -2.20 -3.67 -3.60
CA LEU A 174 -1.53 -4.28 -4.75
C LEU A 174 -0.32 -3.46 -5.20
N TYR A 175 -0.45 -2.13 -5.21
CA TYR A 175 0.67 -1.23 -5.48
C TYR A 175 1.79 -1.40 -4.44
N GLN A 176 1.45 -1.44 -3.15
CA GLN A 176 2.44 -1.67 -2.09
C GLN A 176 3.13 -3.03 -2.24
N LEU A 177 2.40 -4.08 -2.59
CA LEU A 177 2.94 -5.42 -2.83
C LEU A 177 3.92 -5.42 -4.03
N ILE A 178 3.57 -4.79 -5.15
CA ILE A 178 4.48 -4.65 -6.29
C ILE A 178 5.73 -3.88 -5.88
N ARG A 179 5.59 -2.76 -5.16
CA ARG A 179 6.70 -1.95 -4.67
C ARG A 179 7.58 -2.67 -3.64
N LYS A 180 7.02 -3.57 -2.82
CA LYS A 180 7.76 -4.48 -1.91
C LYS A 180 8.70 -5.38 -2.72
N HIS A 181 8.19 -6.03 -3.76
CA HIS A 181 9.00 -6.89 -4.63
C HIS A 181 10.05 -6.11 -5.43
N TYR A 182 9.68 -4.96 -5.98
CA TYR A 182 10.61 -4.07 -6.69
C TYR A 182 11.74 -3.55 -5.79
N SER A 183 11.41 -3.14 -4.55
CA SER A 183 12.40 -2.62 -3.60
C SER A 183 13.39 -3.70 -3.15
N ASN A 184 12.90 -4.93 -2.97
CA ASN A 184 13.74 -6.07 -2.61
C ASN A 184 14.70 -6.48 -3.73
N PHE A 185 14.25 -6.44 -4.99
CA PHE A 185 15.09 -6.80 -6.12
C PHE A 185 14.71 -6.07 -7.41
N LYS A 186 15.27 -4.87 -7.60
CA LYS A 186 14.93 -3.95 -8.72
C LYS A 186 15.04 -4.54 -10.13
N LYS A 187 15.91 -5.52 -10.34
CA LYS A 187 16.08 -6.18 -11.66
C LYS A 187 15.00 -7.23 -11.94
N LYS A 188 14.24 -7.65 -10.92
CA LYS A 188 13.22 -8.69 -11.03
C LYS A 188 11.86 -8.05 -11.06
N ASN A 189 11.35 -7.94 -12.28
CA ASN A 189 10.07 -7.36 -12.65
C ASN A 189 8.91 -8.37 -12.53
N TYR A 190 9.02 -9.34 -11.63
CA TYR A 190 7.97 -10.34 -11.41
C TYR A 190 8.03 -10.97 -10.02
N PHE A 191 6.89 -11.50 -9.56
CA PHE A 191 6.81 -12.37 -8.40
C PHE A 191 5.73 -13.43 -8.59
N ILE A 192 5.86 -14.52 -7.85
CA ILE A 192 4.87 -15.61 -7.80
C ILE A 192 4.26 -15.59 -6.40
N ILE A 193 2.94 -15.67 -6.31
CA ILE A 193 2.19 -15.63 -5.05
C ILE A 193 1.02 -16.60 -5.13
N SER A 194 0.66 -17.22 -4.00
CA SER A 194 -0.57 -18.02 -3.93
C SER A 194 -1.81 -17.12 -3.96
N VAL A 195 -2.95 -17.65 -4.40
CA VAL A 195 -4.21 -16.87 -4.43
C VAL A 195 -4.65 -16.47 -3.03
N ASP A 196 -4.44 -17.33 -2.04
CA ASP A 196 -4.84 -17.09 -0.66
C ASP A 196 -3.93 -16.05 0.01
N GLU A 197 -2.60 -16.18 -0.14
CA GLU A 197 -1.63 -15.16 0.32
C GLU A 197 -1.87 -13.80 -0.36
N LEU A 198 -2.23 -13.79 -1.65
CA LEU A 198 -2.61 -12.55 -2.33
C LEU A 198 -3.87 -11.92 -1.74
N LYS A 199 -4.88 -12.72 -1.38
CA LYS A 199 -6.09 -12.19 -0.72
C LYS A 199 -5.75 -11.60 0.65
N GLU A 200 -4.83 -12.22 1.39
CA GLU A 200 -4.34 -11.69 2.66
C GLU A 200 -3.59 -10.36 2.47
N GLU A 201 -2.62 -10.28 1.55
CA GLU A 201 -1.88 -9.04 1.24
C GLU A 201 -2.82 -7.91 0.77
N LEU A 202 -3.92 -8.23 0.11
CA LEU A 202 -4.93 -7.27 -0.34
C LEU A 202 -6.01 -6.94 0.72
N ILE A 203 -5.98 -7.57 1.89
CA ILE A 203 -7.04 -7.47 2.92
C ILE A 203 -8.43 -7.84 2.33
N ALA A 204 -8.44 -8.82 1.42
CA ALA A 204 -9.63 -9.37 0.78
C ALA A 204 -10.30 -10.48 1.62
N TYR A 205 -10.28 -10.29 2.94
CA TYR A 205 -10.86 -11.18 3.93
C TYR A 205 -11.62 -10.40 5.00
N THR A 206 -12.37 -11.13 5.82
CA THR A 206 -12.99 -10.71 7.07
C THR A 206 -12.77 -11.81 8.10
N PHE A 207 -13.22 -11.59 9.33
CA PHE A 207 -13.28 -12.64 10.34
C PHE A 207 -14.75 -13.05 10.54
N ASP A 208 -14.99 -14.35 10.66
CA ASP A 208 -16.28 -14.88 11.06
C ASP A 208 -16.53 -14.66 12.58
N LYS A 209 -17.65 -15.16 13.08
CA LYS A 209 -18.02 -15.03 14.50
C LYS A 209 -17.08 -15.77 15.45
N ASP A 210 -16.39 -16.77 14.94
CA ASP A 210 -15.49 -17.65 15.68
C ASP A 210 -14.02 -17.20 15.54
N GLY A 211 -13.77 -16.10 14.82
CA GLY A 211 -12.44 -15.50 14.63
C GLY A 211 -11.64 -16.09 13.47
N ASN A 212 -12.22 -16.95 12.64
CA ASN A 212 -11.54 -17.53 11.49
C ASN A 212 -11.58 -16.61 10.27
N ILE A 213 -10.58 -16.74 9.40
CA ILE A 213 -10.49 -15.97 8.15
C ILE A 213 -11.57 -16.43 7.17
N GLU A 214 -12.41 -15.48 6.74
CA GLU A 214 -13.39 -15.67 5.67
C GLU A 214 -13.03 -14.79 4.46
N TYR A 215 -12.78 -15.40 3.31
CA TYR A 215 -12.41 -14.68 2.09
C TYR A 215 -13.62 -14.02 1.42
N LYS A 216 -13.52 -12.70 1.17
CA LYS A 216 -14.61 -11.90 0.54
C LYS A 216 -14.97 -12.32 -0.88
N TYR A 217 -14.00 -12.90 -1.60
CA TYR A 217 -14.18 -13.37 -2.98
C TYR A 217 -13.69 -14.82 -3.09
N PRO A 218 -14.50 -15.82 -2.71
CA PRO A 218 -14.11 -17.22 -2.75
C PRO A 218 -13.72 -17.65 -4.17
N ASP A 219 -14.56 -17.31 -5.14
CA ASP A 219 -14.39 -17.68 -6.55
C ASP A 219 -13.36 -16.82 -7.27
N PHE A 220 -12.37 -17.48 -7.88
CA PHE A 220 -11.29 -16.81 -8.59
C PHE A 220 -11.78 -15.90 -9.74
N PRO A 221 -12.75 -16.28 -10.59
CA PRO A 221 -13.24 -15.39 -11.65
C PRO A 221 -13.81 -14.07 -11.12
N ILE A 222 -14.51 -14.11 -9.98
CA ILE A 222 -15.07 -12.92 -9.31
C ILE A 222 -13.94 -12.08 -8.73
N PHE A 223 -13.00 -12.71 -8.00
CA PHE A 223 -11.82 -12.04 -7.47
C PHE A 223 -11.00 -11.35 -8.57
N LYS A 224 -10.79 -12.03 -9.71
CA LYS A 224 -10.12 -11.47 -10.89
C LYS A 224 -10.85 -10.24 -11.41
N ARG A 225 -12.15 -10.33 -11.67
CA ARG A 225 -12.95 -9.25 -12.26
C ARG A 225 -13.08 -8.05 -11.33
N ASP A 226 -13.44 -8.29 -10.07
CA ASP A 226 -13.88 -7.24 -9.16
C ASP A 226 -12.75 -6.67 -8.30
N VAL A 227 -11.65 -7.40 -8.15
CA VAL A 227 -10.48 -6.95 -7.39
C VAL A 227 -9.29 -6.71 -8.31
N LEU A 228 -8.73 -7.76 -8.92
CA LEU A 228 -7.43 -7.66 -9.61
C LEU A 228 -7.48 -6.73 -10.82
N ASN A 229 -8.45 -6.90 -11.71
CA ASN A 229 -8.55 -6.10 -12.94
C ASN A 229 -8.80 -4.61 -12.63
N LYS A 230 -9.70 -4.32 -11.69
CA LYS A 230 -9.97 -2.93 -11.26
C LYS A 230 -8.74 -2.30 -10.60
N ALA A 231 -8.03 -3.06 -9.76
CA ALA A 231 -6.82 -2.59 -9.10
C ALA A 231 -5.70 -2.31 -10.09
N ILE A 232 -5.46 -3.23 -11.03
CA ILE A 232 -4.48 -3.06 -12.12
C ILE A 232 -4.80 -1.84 -12.98
N ALA A 233 -6.06 -1.64 -13.36
CA ALA A 233 -6.48 -0.49 -14.15
C ALA A 233 -6.21 0.83 -13.42
N GLU A 234 -6.55 0.95 -12.13
CA GLU A 234 -6.28 2.16 -11.36
C GLU A 234 -4.77 2.40 -11.18
N ILE A 235 -3.99 1.34 -10.92
CA ILE A 235 -2.53 1.43 -10.76
C ILE A 235 -1.89 1.95 -12.05
N LYS A 236 -2.17 1.33 -13.20
CA LYS A 236 -1.63 1.75 -14.50
C LYS A 236 -1.96 3.21 -14.82
N LYS A 237 -3.15 3.67 -14.41
CA LYS A 237 -3.62 5.05 -14.62
C LYS A 237 -2.94 6.06 -13.70
N LYS A 238 -2.73 5.72 -12.44
CA LYS A 238 -2.41 6.69 -11.38
C LYS A 238 -1.01 6.57 -10.77
N THR A 239 -0.18 5.64 -11.24
CA THR A 239 1.18 5.43 -10.70
C THR A 239 2.24 5.28 -11.78
N GLU A 240 3.49 5.28 -11.35
CA GLU A 240 4.67 5.07 -12.17
C GLU A 240 4.84 3.62 -12.67
N ILE A 241 3.90 2.73 -12.35
CA ILE A 241 3.87 1.36 -12.88
C ILE A 241 3.26 1.42 -14.29
N SER A 242 4.10 1.36 -15.32
CA SER A 242 3.67 1.44 -16.72
C SER A 242 3.00 0.16 -17.21
N PHE A 243 3.51 -0.98 -16.74
CA PHE A 243 2.95 -2.29 -17.01
C PHE A 243 2.73 -3.04 -15.71
N VAL A 244 1.59 -3.70 -15.60
CA VAL A 244 1.34 -4.76 -14.63
C VAL A 244 0.31 -5.72 -15.20
N GLY A 245 0.63 -7.01 -15.12
CA GLY A 245 -0.24 -8.11 -15.54
C GLY A 245 0.03 -9.35 -14.72
N PHE A 246 -0.83 -10.36 -14.87
CA PHE A 246 -0.61 -11.65 -14.21
C PHE A 246 -1.04 -12.83 -15.08
N THR A 247 -0.37 -13.95 -14.90
CA THR A 247 -0.69 -15.24 -15.53
C THR A 247 -0.88 -16.32 -14.47
N VAL A 248 -1.57 -17.40 -14.83
CA VAL A 248 -1.68 -18.58 -13.96
C VAL A 248 -0.34 -19.29 -13.98
N HIS A 249 0.29 -19.39 -12.81
CA HIS A 249 1.57 -20.09 -12.67
C HIS A 249 1.38 -21.56 -12.35
N GLU A 250 0.43 -21.86 -11.46
CA GLU A 250 0.18 -23.21 -10.96
C GLU A 250 -1.32 -23.42 -10.74
N LYS A 251 -1.76 -24.66 -10.96
CA LYS A 251 -3.11 -25.13 -10.66
C LYS A 251 -3.02 -26.37 -9.78
N GLU A 252 -3.95 -26.48 -8.84
CA GLU A 252 -4.16 -27.67 -8.04
C GLU A 252 -5.46 -28.32 -8.50
N GLY A 253 -5.34 -29.38 -9.30
CA GLY A 253 -6.46 -29.93 -10.06
C GLY A 253 -7.07 -28.88 -11.00
N ARG A 254 -8.34 -28.51 -10.77
CA ARG A 254 -9.05 -27.47 -11.55
C ARG A 254 -8.92 -26.08 -10.92
N LYS A 255 -8.48 -25.97 -9.67
CA LYS A 255 -8.39 -24.69 -8.94
C LYS A 255 -7.08 -23.99 -9.29
N ILE A 256 -7.12 -22.68 -9.50
CA ILE A 256 -5.92 -21.86 -9.67
C ILE A 256 -5.29 -21.67 -8.28
N SER A 257 -4.04 -22.12 -8.11
CA SER A 257 -3.35 -22.07 -6.82
C SER A 257 -2.38 -20.89 -6.73
N LYS A 258 -1.62 -20.62 -7.79
CA LYS A 258 -0.63 -19.53 -7.82
C LYS A 258 -0.72 -18.67 -9.07
N LEU A 259 -0.43 -17.38 -8.90
CA LEU A 259 -0.31 -16.41 -9.96
C LEU A 259 1.13 -15.92 -10.09
N LYS A 260 1.56 -15.65 -11.31
CA LYS A 260 2.79 -14.91 -11.61
C LYS A 260 2.41 -13.50 -12.02
N PHE A 261 2.77 -12.51 -11.20
CA PHE A 261 2.66 -11.09 -11.55
C PHE A 261 3.93 -10.63 -12.24
N GLU A 262 3.78 -9.85 -13.31
CA GLU A 262 4.86 -9.18 -14.02
C GLU A 262 4.56 -7.68 -14.08
N PHE A 263 5.57 -6.83 -13.93
CA PHE A 263 5.39 -5.40 -13.85
C PHE A 263 6.63 -4.61 -14.33
N VAL A 264 6.42 -3.40 -14.84
CA VAL A 264 7.49 -2.46 -15.21
C VAL A 264 7.24 -1.14 -14.48
N VAL A 265 8.32 -0.55 -13.96
CA VAL A 265 8.28 0.65 -13.12
C VAL A 265 9.12 1.73 -13.79
N ASP A 266 8.48 2.81 -14.24
CA ASP A 266 9.10 3.92 -14.94
C ASP A 266 9.15 5.15 -14.01
N GLU A 267 10.14 5.16 -13.11
CA GLU A 267 10.27 6.22 -12.09
C GLU A 267 10.56 7.62 -12.68
N ASP A 268 11.06 7.69 -13.91
CA ASP A 268 11.50 8.95 -14.54
C ASP A 268 10.42 9.64 -15.39
N GLU A 269 9.47 8.89 -15.95
CA GLU A 269 8.44 9.40 -16.86
C GLU A 269 7.11 9.75 -16.19
N PHE A 270 6.95 9.44 -14.90
CA PHE A 270 5.68 9.67 -14.22
C PHE A 270 5.45 11.15 -13.88
N SER A 271 4.85 11.89 -14.82
CA SER A 271 4.39 13.28 -14.65
C SER A 271 3.16 13.40 -13.73
N GLY A 272 2.49 12.26 -13.51
CA GLY A 272 1.25 12.17 -12.76
C GLY A 272 -0.01 12.51 -13.55
N ASP A 273 0.09 12.63 -14.87
CA ASP A 273 -0.98 12.95 -15.81
C ASP A 273 -0.88 11.95 -16.97
N LYS A 274 -1.61 10.83 -16.88
CA LYS A 274 -1.93 10.03 -18.07
C LYS A 274 -3.30 10.50 -18.51
N ASP A 275 -3.37 11.23 -19.62
CA ASP A 275 -4.63 11.79 -20.14
C ASP A 275 -5.68 10.68 -20.33
N ASP A 276 -6.91 10.98 -19.91
CA ASP A 276 -8.00 10.01 -19.83
C ASP A 276 -8.37 9.41 -21.20
N GLU A 277 -8.22 10.16 -22.30
CA GLU A 277 -8.62 9.73 -23.65
C GLU A 277 -7.62 8.77 -24.33
N ALA A 278 -6.31 8.99 -24.16
CA ALA A 278 -5.28 8.14 -24.74
C ALA A 278 -5.23 6.74 -24.09
N PHE A 279 -5.71 6.63 -22.85
CA PHE A 279 -5.74 5.38 -22.09
C PHE A 279 -6.83 4.41 -22.58
N PHE A 280 -8.02 4.91 -22.94
CA PHE A 280 -9.10 4.04 -23.45
C PHE A 280 -8.78 3.43 -24.82
N MET A 281 -8.11 4.18 -25.71
CA MET A 281 -7.70 3.68 -27.03
C MET A 281 -6.64 2.56 -26.92
N ASN A 282 -5.64 2.74 -26.05
CA ASN A 282 -4.57 1.76 -25.86
C ASN A 282 -5.02 0.50 -25.09
N LEU A 283 -6.05 0.59 -24.24
CA LEU A 283 -6.63 -0.58 -23.57
C LEU A 283 -7.34 -1.51 -24.56
N SER A 284 -8.08 -0.97 -25.53
CA SER A 284 -8.82 -1.82 -26.48
C SER A 284 -7.91 -2.63 -27.39
N GLU A 285 -6.78 -2.07 -27.82
CA GLU A 285 -5.87 -2.78 -28.73
C GLU A 285 -5.07 -3.87 -28.01
N ALA A 286 -4.59 -3.58 -26.78
CA ALA A 286 -3.87 -4.55 -25.97
C ALA A 286 -4.79 -5.68 -25.45
N ASP A 287 -6.03 -5.36 -25.08
CA ASP A 287 -7.03 -6.35 -24.69
C ASP A 287 -7.49 -7.19 -25.90
N ALA A 288 -7.61 -6.59 -27.10
CA ALA A 288 -7.89 -7.32 -28.34
C ALA A 288 -6.75 -8.24 -28.76
N ALA A 289 -5.49 -7.81 -28.58
CA ALA A 289 -4.32 -8.64 -28.81
C ALA A 289 -4.24 -9.80 -27.81
N PHE A 290 -4.55 -9.56 -26.53
CA PHE A 290 -4.64 -10.61 -25.52
C PHE A 290 -5.79 -11.59 -25.80
N LEU A 291 -6.97 -11.11 -26.19
CA LEU A 291 -8.12 -11.96 -26.53
C LEU A 291 -7.83 -12.84 -27.76
N LYS A 292 -7.13 -12.31 -28.78
CA LYS A 292 -6.68 -13.12 -29.92
C LYS A 292 -5.73 -14.25 -29.50
N VAL A 293 -4.72 -13.94 -28.69
CA VAL A 293 -3.78 -14.95 -28.17
C VAL A 293 -4.48 -15.94 -27.23
N PHE A 294 -5.49 -15.49 -26.49
CA PHE A 294 -6.31 -16.34 -25.61
C PHE A 294 -7.21 -17.30 -26.38
N ASP A 295 -7.91 -16.83 -27.43
CA ASP A 295 -8.78 -17.67 -28.28
C ASP A 295 -7.98 -18.69 -29.12
N GLU A 296 -6.73 -18.36 -29.47
CA GLU A 296 -5.78 -19.30 -30.10
C GLU A 296 -5.30 -20.40 -29.13
N THR A 297 -5.13 -20.07 -27.84
CA THR A 297 -4.63 -21.00 -26.81
C THR A 297 -5.73 -21.79 -26.10
N VAL A 298 -6.97 -21.30 -26.12
CA VAL A 298 -8.16 -21.95 -25.55
C VAL A 298 -9.35 -21.71 -26.48
N PRO A 299 -9.55 -22.54 -27.52
CA PRO A 299 -10.63 -22.32 -28.47
C PRO A 299 -12.00 -22.44 -27.77
N PRO A 300 -12.96 -21.56 -28.06
CA PRO A 300 -14.28 -21.62 -27.47
C PRO A 300 -14.94 -22.96 -27.79
N LYS A 301 -15.44 -23.65 -26.75
CA LYS A 301 -16.24 -24.86 -26.94
C LYS A 301 -17.45 -24.48 -27.78
N LYS A 302 -17.52 -25.01 -29.01
CA LYS A 302 -18.74 -24.97 -29.84
C LYS A 302 -19.89 -25.50 -28.98
N ALA A 303 -20.86 -24.64 -28.69
CA ALA A 303 -22.12 -25.09 -28.14
C ALA A 303 -22.72 -26.10 -29.13
N LYS A 304 -22.94 -27.33 -28.67
CA LYS A 304 -23.75 -28.29 -29.41
C LYS A 304 -25.20 -27.85 -29.27
N GLY A 305 -25.84 -27.59 -30.42
CA GLY A 305 -27.30 -27.63 -30.68
C GLY A 305 -28.19 -27.04 -29.61
#